data_AF-A0A0C9S2Y6-F1
#
_entry.id   AF-A0A0C9S2Y6-F1
#
_cell.length_a   1.000
_cell.length_b   1.000
_cell.length_c   1.000
_cell.angle_alpha   90.00
_cell.angle_beta   90.00
_cell.angle_gamma   90.00
#
_symmetry.space_group_name_H-M   'P 1'
#
loop_
_entity.id
_entity.type
_entity.pdbx_description
1 polymer ?
#
loop_
_entity_poly.entity_id
_entity_poly.type
_entity_poly.pdbx_seq_one_letter_code
_entity_poly.pdbx_strand_id
1 'polypeptide(L)'
;STTEFGPPGDDKEIEYFFASDASAIIEHTNRVIFLEDDDVAAVSEGHLTIHRLKRTLDENVNREIITLKMEIQQIMKGNFSSFMQKEIFEQPESVINTMRGRLSFEKETVVLGGIKDYITEIKRCRRLLLIGCGTSYHSAIATRQILEELTELPVMVELASDFLDRNTPVFRDDVCFFISQSGETADTLMALRYCKQRGALIVGITNTVGSSICRESHCGVHINAGPEIGVASTKAYTSQFVSLVMFSLMMCEDRISMQPRRTEIIQGLHRLPDQIKEVLKLDNEVKQLAQHLYQQKSLLVMGRGYNHATCLEGALKIKELTYMHSEGILAGELKHGPLALVDKAMPVMMVLTRDPVFPKCMNALQQVIARDGRPIIICEKGDEETKKLAFKYLEVPHTVDCLQGVLTVIPLQLMSYHIAVLKGCNVDCPRNLAKSVTVE
;
A
#
# COMPACT_ATOMS: atom_id res chain seq x y z
N SER A 1 17.93 22.78 26.36
CA SER A 1 17.97 24.10 25.70
C SER A 1 16.54 24.60 25.57
N THR A 2 16.32 25.86 25.18
CA THR A 2 14.98 26.41 24.94
C THR A 2 14.96 27.03 23.55
N THR A 3 13.99 26.65 22.74
CA THR A 3 13.67 27.34 21.48
C THR A 3 12.34 28.05 21.69
N GLU A 4 12.26 29.29 21.22
CA GLU A 4 11.13 30.19 21.46
C GLU A 4 10.56 30.71 20.13
N PHE A 5 9.24 30.73 20.02
CA PHE A 5 8.51 31.26 18.88
C PHE A 5 7.45 32.24 19.39
N GLY A 6 7.55 33.51 18.99
CA GLY A 6 6.60 34.57 19.36
C GLY A 6 5.99 35.28 18.13
N PRO A 7 5.11 36.26 18.35
CA PRO A 7 4.47 37.02 17.29
C PRO A 7 5.49 37.84 16.46
N PRO A 8 5.34 37.94 15.13
CA PRO A 8 6.22 38.74 14.29
C PRO A 8 5.86 40.23 14.36
N GLY A 9 6.29 40.87 15.46
CA GLY A 9 6.06 42.28 15.81
C GLY A 9 5.08 42.44 16.99
N ASP A 10 5.15 43.60 17.66
CA ASP A 10 4.48 43.86 18.95
C ASP A 10 2.93 43.90 18.90
N ASP A 11 2.33 44.06 17.72
CA ASP A 11 0.88 44.26 17.50
C ASP A 11 0.21 43.10 16.72
N LYS A 12 0.56 41.83 16.98
CA LYS A 12 -0.08 40.68 16.31
C LYS A 12 -0.60 39.62 17.27
N GLU A 13 -1.90 39.39 17.21
CA GLU A 13 -2.56 38.20 17.76
C GLU A 13 -2.00 36.92 17.10
N ILE A 14 -1.87 35.85 17.89
CA ILE A 14 -1.32 34.57 17.46
C ILE A 14 -2.13 33.40 18.04
N GLU A 15 -2.43 32.43 17.19
CA GLU A 15 -3.13 31.19 17.55
C GLU A 15 -2.20 29.99 17.42
N TYR A 16 -2.25 29.09 18.41
CA TYR A 16 -1.47 27.85 18.42
C TYR A 16 -2.43 26.65 18.46
N PHE A 17 -2.22 25.70 17.55
CA PHE A 17 -3.04 24.49 17.42
C PHE A 17 -2.20 23.26 17.79
N PHE A 18 -2.67 22.49 18.77
CA PHE A 18 -2.05 21.23 19.18
C PHE A 18 -2.89 20.06 18.67
N ALA A 19 -2.29 19.16 17.89
CA ALA A 19 -2.92 17.93 17.43
C ALA A 19 -1.88 16.82 17.27
N SER A 20 -2.33 15.57 17.32
CA SER A 20 -1.52 14.38 17.04
C SER A 20 -1.35 14.10 15.54
N ASP A 21 -2.19 14.69 14.67
CA ASP A 21 -2.15 14.53 13.22
C ASP A 21 -2.38 15.88 12.52
N ALA A 22 -1.64 16.12 11.44
CA ALA A 22 -1.67 17.38 10.69
C ALA A 22 -3.03 17.67 10.02
N SER A 23 -3.85 16.65 9.75
CA SER A 23 -5.17 16.81 9.13
C SER A 23 -6.15 17.63 9.98
N ALA A 24 -5.97 17.64 11.31
CA ALA A 24 -6.77 18.45 12.22
C ALA A 24 -6.36 19.94 12.29
N ILE A 25 -5.21 20.31 11.70
CA ILE A 25 -4.66 21.68 11.76
C ILE A 25 -4.69 22.38 10.38
N ILE A 26 -4.68 21.61 9.28
CA ILE A 26 -4.46 22.16 7.93
C ILE A 26 -5.53 23.15 7.45
N GLU A 27 -6.72 23.16 8.04
CA GLU A 27 -7.76 24.16 7.77
C GLU A 27 -7.49 25.53 8.42
N HIS A 28 -6.66 25.56 9.47
CA HIS A 28 -6.25 26.77 10.19
C HIS A 28 -4.87 27.27 9.75
N THR A 29 -3.89 26.38 9.59
CA THR A 29 -2.52 26.74 9.20
C THR A 29 -1.78 25.59 8.52
N ASN A 30 -0.91 25.93 7.57
CA ASN A 30 0.04 25.00 6.96
C ASN A 30 1.45 25.06 7.58
N ARG A 31 1.68 25.93 8.58
CA ARG A 31 2.96 26.05 9.29
C ARG A 31 2.87 25.26 10.60
N VAL A 32 3.69 24.22 10.72
CA VAL A 32 3.69 23.31 11.88
C VAL A 32 5.08 23.13 12.46
N ILE A 33 5.14 22.72 13.72
CA ILE A 33 6.34 22.26 14.40
C ILE A 33 6.08 20.82 14.83
N PHE A 34 6.91 19.88 14.38
CA PHE A 34 6.87 18.51 14.87
C PHE A 34 7.69 18.40 16.15
N LEU A 35 7.06 17.91 17.22
CA LEU A 35 7.77 17.54 18.44
C LEU A 35 8.46 16.18 18.27
N GLU A 36 9.55 16.00 18.99
CA GLU A 36 10.27 14.73 19.14
C GLU A 36 10.07 14.18 20.57
N ASP A 37 10.54 12.95 20.80
CA ASP A 37 10.56 12.34 22.14
C ASP A 37 11.28 13.25 23.17
N ASP A 38 10.81 13.19 24.42
CA ASP A 38 11.24 14.04 25.56
C ASP A 38 11.07 15.57 25.38
N ASP A 39 10.40 16.04 24.32
CA ASP A 39 10.03 17.45 24.16
C ASP A 39 8.82 17.83 25.04
N VAL A 40 8.93 18.98 25.70
CA VAL A 40 7.87 19.61 26.51
C VAL A 40 7.63 21.01 25.94
N ALA A 41 6.57 21.14 25.15
CA ALA A 41 6.09 22.40 24.62
C ALA A 41 5.19 23.12 25.64
N ALA A 42 5.39 24.43 25.81
CA ALA A 42 4.56 25.27 26.67
C ALA A 42 4.24 26.59 25.95
N VAL A 43 3.01 27.07 26.06
CA VAL A 43 2.61 28.41 25.58
C VAL A 43 2.34 29.28 26.79
N SER A 44 3.05 30.41 26.90
CA SER A 44 2.89 31.40 27.97
C SER A 44 3.04 32.80 27.40
N GLU A 45 2.17 33.73 27.81
CA GLU A 45 2.21 35.15 27.38
C GLU A 45 2.18 35.35 25.85
N GLY A 46 1.70 34.36 25.08
CA GLY A 46 1.69 34.39 23.60
C GLY A 46 2.96 33.82 22.95
N HIS A 47 3.92 33.33 23.74
CA HIS A 47 5.16 32.71 23.28
C HIS A 47 5.09 31.19 23.44
N LEU A 48 5.42 30.45 22.39
CA LEU A 48 5.62 29.01 22.42
C LEU A 48 7.09 28.70 22.72
N THR A 49 7.37 28.07 23.86
CA THR A 49 8.68 27.55 24.22
C THR A 49 8.70 26.03 24.13
N ILE A 50 9.85 25.46 23.72
CA ILE A 50 10.08 24.01 23.72
C ILE A 50 11.30 23.71 24.59
N HIS A 51 11.11 22.85 25.57
CA HIS A 51 12.14 22.38 26.50
C HIS A 51 12.35 20.87 26.33
N ARG A 52 13.57 20.37 26.56
CA ARG A 52 13.88 18.93 26.59
C ARG A 52 14.54 18.57 27.92
N LEU A 53 14.04 17.50 28.57
CA LEU A 53 14.44 17.12 29.93
C LEU A 53 15.85 16.52 30.02
N LYS A 54 16.32 15.83 28.98
CA LYS A 54 17.68 15.27 28.90
C LYS A 54 18.62 16.21 28.15
N ARG A 55 19.81 16.43 28.69
CA ARG A 55 20.93 17.15 28.05
C ARG A 55 21.97 16.14 27.57
N THR A 56 21.83 15.66 26.35
CA THR A 56 22.95 15.13 25.54
C THR A 56 23.71 16.32 24.95
N LEU A 57 25.05 16.23 24.91
CA LEU A 57 25.92 17.36 24.54
C LEU A 57 25.88 17.71 23.03
N ASP A 58 25.38 16.81 22.18
CA ASP A 58 25.34 16.93 20.71
C ASP A 58 23.96 17.25 20.13
N GLU A 59 22.90 17.38 20.94
CA GLU A 59 21.53 17.60 20.43
C GLU A 59 21.11 19.08 20.45
N ASN A 60 21.03 19.68 19.26
CA ASN A 60 20.37 20.97 19.06
C ASN A 60 18.84 20.80 19.24
N VAL A 61 18.27 21.47 20.24
CA VAL A 61 16.81 21.45 20.53
C VAL A 61 16.00 22.36 19.57
N ASN A 62 16.66 22.99 18.59
CA ASN A 62 16.00 23.85 17.62
C ASN A 62 15.06 23.04 16.72
N ARG A 63 13.75 23.23 16.93
CA ARG A 63 12.72 22.78 15.99
C ARG A 63 12.57 23.80 14.87
N GLU A 64 12.45 23.32 13.64
CA GLU A 64 12.16 24.18 12.49
C GLU A 64 10.64 24.26 12.27
N ILE A 65 10.16 25.44 11.85
CA ILE A 65 8.78 25.59 11.38
C ILE A 65 8.70 25.06 9.95
N ILE A 66 8.02 23.95 9.76
CA ILE A 66 7.86 23.26 8.48
C ILE A 66 6.54 23.69 7.84
N THR A 67 6.60 24.07 6.56
CA THR A 67 5.40 24.34 5.75
C THR A 67 4.92 23.04 5.11
N LEU A 68 3.74 22.57 5.53
CA LEU A 68 3.05 21.43 4.95
C LEU A 68 2.63 21.71 3.50
N LYS A 69 2.81 20.72 2.62
CA LYS A 69 2.36 20.73 1.22
C LYS A 69 1.00 20.04 1.02
N MET A 70 0.24 19.92 2.10
CA MET A 70 -1.08 19.30 2.13
C MET A 70 -2.15 20.37 1.86
N GLU A 71 -3.16 20.03 1.08
CA GLU A 71 -4.28 20.93 0.75
C GLU A 71 -5.56 20.42 1.42
N ILE A 72 -6.42 21.33 1.91
CA ILE A 72 -7.68 20.98 2.60
C ILE A 72 -8.55 20.05 1.74
N GLN A 73 -8.58 20.27 0.42
CA GLN A 73 -9.35 19.43 -0.51
C GLN A 73 -8.94 17.94 -0.48
N GLN A 74 -7.69 17.63 -0.12
CA GLN A 74 -7.20 16.26 0.00
C GLN A 74 -7.85 15.53 1.18
N ILE A 75 -8.23 16.24 2.25
CA ILE A 75 -8.88 15.68 3.44
C ILE A 75 -10.42 15.83 3.46
N MET A 76 -11.03 16.39 2.41
CA MET A 76 -12.49 16.49 2.25
C MET A 76 -13.04 15.38 1.33
N LYS A 77 -14.29 14.95 1.53
CA LYS A 77 -14.95 13.96 0.65
C LYS A 77 -15.25 14.47 -0.76
N GLY A 78 -15.40 15.78 -0.94
CA GLY A 78 -15.79 16.38 -2.21
C GLY A 78 -17.16 15.86 -2.68
N ASN A 79 -17.23 15.37 -3.92
CA ASN A 79 -18.46 14.84 -4.52
C ASN A 79 -18.75 13.36 -4.19
N PHE A 80 -17.92 12.72 -3.36
CA PHE A 80 -18.09 11.31 -2.97
C PHE A 80 -18.87 11.16 -1.67
N SER A 81 -19.57 10.02 -1.52
CA SER A 81 -20.35 9.73 -0.31
C SER A 81 -19.49 9.36 0.91
N SER A 82 -18.31 8.80 0.64
CA SER A 82 -17.38 8.26 1.63
C SER A 82 -15.94 8.56 1.22
N PHE A 83 -15.06 8.59 2.22
CA PHE A 83 -13.63 8.70 2.04
C PHE A 83 -13.09 7.48 1.28
N MET A 84 -13.49 6.27 1.67
CA MET A 84 -13.08 5.07 0.95
C MET A 84 -13.47 5.09 -0.54
N GLN A 85 -14.68 5.57 -0.87
CA GLN A 85 -15.09 5.72 -2.28
C GLN A 85 -14.23 6.75 -3.02
N LYS A 86 -13.97 7.92 -2.42
CA LYS A 86 -13.06 8.93 -2.97
C LYS A 86 -11.70 8.31 -3.28
N GLU A 87 -11.11 7.63 -2.30
CA GLU A 87 -9.77 7.08 -2.39
C GLU A 87 -9.60 6.01 -3.47
N ILE A 88 -10.59 5.12 -3.63
CA ILE A 88 -10.58 4.14 -4.72
C ILE A 88 -10.55 4.86 -6.08
N PHE A 89 -11.35 5.91 -6.23
CA PHE A 89 -11.49 6.66 -7.49
C PHE A 89 -10.35 7.65 -7.76
N GLU A 90 -9.60 8.08 -6.73
CA GLU A 90 -8.38 8.88 -6.84
C GLU A 90 -7.12 8.06 -7.22
N GLN A 91 -7.23 6.74 -7.38
CA GLN A 91 -6.08 5.90 -7.73
C GLN A 91 -5.35 6.26 -9.05
N PRO A 92 -6.01 6.75 -10.13
CA PRO A 92 -5.28 7.25 -11.29
C PRO A 92 -4.35 8.41 -10.94
N GLU A 93 -4.85 9.39 -10.18
CA GLU A 93 -4.13 10.59 -9.78
C GLU A 93 -3.04 10.28 -8.75
N SER A 94 -3.32 9.40 -7.77
CA SER A 94 -2.33 9.01 -6.75
C SER A 94 -1.18 8.19 -7.35
N VAL A 95 -1.44 7.33 -8.35
CA VAL A 95 -0.40 6.61 -9.10
C VAL A 95 0.45 7.59 -9.93
N ILE A 96 -0.16 8.58 -10.60
CA ILE A 96 0.59 9.66 -11.26
C ILE A 96 1.47 10.42 -10.25
N ASN A 97 0.92 10.77 -9.08
CA ASN A 97 1.65 11.49 -8.02
C ASN A 97 2.79 10.65 -7.42
N THR A 98 2.63 9.32 -7.38
CA THR A 98 3.66 8.37 -6.98
C THR A 98 4.84 8.37 -7.95
N MET A 99 4.60 8.47 -9.26
CA MET A 99 5.63 8.49 -10.30
C MET A 99 6.23 9.89 -10.58
N ARG A 100 5.52 10.96 -10.19
CA ARG A 100 5.84 12.36 -10.52
C ARG A 100 7.27 12.73 -10.09
N GLY A 101 8.08 13.17 -11.05
CA GLY A 101 9.47 13.57 -10.84
C GLY A 101 10.45 12.42 -10.55
N ARG A 102 9.99 11.17 -10.56
CA ARG A 102 10.80 9.95 -10.36
C ARG A 102 10.95 9.15 -11.65
N LEU A 103 9.93 9.13 -12.50
CA LEU A 103 9.92 8.41 -13.76
C LEU A 103 9.96 9.40 -14.93
N SER A 104 10.92 9.23 -15.83
CA SER A 104 10.97 9.93 -17.12
C SER A 104 10.65 8.95 -18.24
N PHE A 105 9.47 9.10 -18.84
CA PHE A 105 9.03 8.23 -19.94
C PHE A 105 9.83 8.46 -21.23
N GLU A 106 10.23 9.70 -21.52
CA GLU A 106 11.03 10.04 -22.72
C GLU A 106 12.45 9.46 -22.67
N LYS A 107 13.06 9.41 -21.48
CA LYS A 107 14.43 8.93 -21.27
C LYS A 107 14.49 7.49 -20.79
N GLU A 108 13.33 6.91 -20.48
CA GLU A 108 13.16 5.64 -19.78
C GLU A 108 14.10 5.51 -18.56
N THR A 109 14.12 6.54 -17.70
CA THR A 109 14.92 6.58 -16.45
C THR A 109 14.06 6.64 -15.21
N VAL A 110 14.52 5.99 -14.14
CA VAL A 110 13.84 5.93 -12.83
C VAL A 110 14.80 6.43 -11.76
N VAL A 111 14.39 7.44 -10.98
CA VAL A 111 15.21 8.02 -9.91
C VAL A 111 14.34 8.28 -8.67
N LEU A 112 14.49 7.43 -7.66
CA LEU A 112 13.93 7.63 -6.32
C LEU A 112 14.89 8.49 -5.51
N GLY A 113 14.68 9.81 -5.51
CA GLY A 113 15.60 10.79 -4.91
C GLY A 113 16.00 10.46 -3.46
N GLY A 114 15.06 10.01 -2.62
CA GLY A 114 15.32 9.65 -1.22
C GLY A 114 16.05 8.30 -1.00
N ILE A 115 16.35 7.54 -2.07
CA ILE A 115 17.19 6.34 -2.05
C ILE A 115 18.49 6.55 -2.84
N LYS A 116 18.55 7.53 -3.75
CA LYS A 116 19.60 7.72 -4.75
C LYS A 116 21.03 7.59 -4.20
N ASP A 117 21.31 8.24 -3.07
CA ASP A 117 22.68 8.27 -2.53
C ASP A 117 23.10 6.95 -1.84
N TYR A 118 22.13 6.09 -1.52
CA TYR A 118 22.32 4.76 -0.94
C TYR A 118 22.23 3.61 -1.97
N ILE A 119 21.82 3.88 -3.22
CA ILE A 119 21.59 2.80 -4.22
C ILE A 119 22.85 1.95 -4.49
N THR A 120 24.04 2.55 -4.39
CA THR A 120 25.33 1.86 -4.56
C THR A 120 25.63 0.91 -3.41
N GLU A 121 25.17 1.22 -2.20
CA GLU A 121 25.31 0.35 -1.03
C GLU A 121 24.26 -0.78 -1.08
N ILE A 122 23.01 -0.43 -1.42
CA ILE A 122 21.93 -1.39 -1.64
C ILE A 122 22.29 -2.41 -2.75
N LYS A 123 22.91 -1.98 -3.86
CA LYS A 123 23.42 -2.88 -4.92
C LYS A 123 24.54 -3.83 -4.46
N ARG A 124 25.11 -3.66 -3.27
CA ARG A 124 26.12 -4.55 -2.66
C ARG A 124 25.56 -5.49 -1.59
N CYS A 125 24.30 -5.30 -1.18
CA CYS A 125 23.64 -6.18 -0.22
C CYS A 125 23.41 -7.57 -0.81
N ARG A 126 23.09 -8.55 0.04
CA ARG A 126 22.90 -9.96 -0.37
C ARG A 126 21.47 -10.46 -0.24
N ARG A 127 20.58 -9.69 0.37
CA ARG A 127 19.20 -10.09 0.65
C ARG A 127 18.33 -8.86 0.94
N LEU A 128 17.10 -8.89 0.44
CA LEU A 128 16.07 -7.90 0.75
C LEU A 128 15.08 -8.50 1.74
N LEU A 129 14.72 -7.73 2.78
CA LEU A 129 13.62 -8.05 3.69
C LEU A 129 12.55 -6.98 3.57
N LEU A 130 11.31 -7.34 3.28
CA LEU A 130 10.18 -6.42 3.25
C LEU A 130 9.28 -6.72 4.45
N ILE A 131 9.15 -5.73 5.34
CA ILE A 131 8.50 -5.87 6.64
C ILE A 131 7.33 -4.88 6.72
N GLY A 132 6.17 -5.36 7.12
CA GLY A 132 4.96 -4.55 7.31
C GLY A 132 3.80 -5.35 7.89
N CYS A 133 2.64 -4.72 7.99
CA CYS A 133 1.41 -5.33 8.51
C CYS A 133 0.24 -5.17 7.53
N GLY A 134 -0.71 -6.12 7.55
CA GLY A 134 -1.96 -6.06 6.79
C GLY A 134 -1.77 -5.76 5.30
N THR A 135 -2.52 -4.79 4.77
CA THR A 135 -2.44 -4.35 3.38
C THR A 135 -1.02 -3.93 2.93
N SER A 136 -0.19 -3.36 3.82
CA SER A 136 1.20 -3.02 3.47
C SER A 136 2.10 -4.25 3.35
N TYR A 137 1.85 -5.31 4.12
CA TYR A 137 2.46 -6.63 3.90
C TYR A 137 2.00 -7.25 2.57
N HIS A 138 0.71 -7.10 2.19
CA HIS A 138 0.25 -7.55 0.87
C HIS A 138 0.93 -6.84 -0.30
N SER A 139 1.23 -5.54 -0.19
CA SER A 139 1.96 -4.81 -1.25
C SER A 139 3.39 -5.34 -1.46
N ALA A 140 4.02 -5.85 -0.39
CA ALA A 140 5.30 -6.54 -0.45
C ALA A 140 5.18 -7.92 -1.12
N ILE A 141 4.14 -8.72 -0.81
CA ILE A 141 3.88 -9.98 -1.53
C ILE A 141 3.67 -9.70 -3.02
N ALA A 142 2.88 -8.68 -3.35
CA ALA A 142 2.51 -8.33 -4.73
C ALA A 142 3.73 -8.01 -5.61
N THR A 143 4.78 -7.45 -5.00
CA THR A 143 5.99 -7.00 -5.69
C THR A 143 7.19 -7.92 -5.49
N ARG A 144 7.09 -8.92 -4.61
CA ARG A 144 8.16 -9.90 -4.34
C ARG A 144 8.76 -10.50 -5.61
N GLN A 145 7.91 -11.02 -6.50
CA GLN A 145 8.37 -11.73 -7.70
C GLN A 145 9.16 -10.81 -8.65
N ILE A 146 8.74 -9.54 -8.83
CA ILE A 146 9.46 -8.59 -9.70
C ILE A 146 10.71 -8.02 -9.03
N LEU A 147 10.74 -7.96 -7.70
CA LEU A 147 11.97 -7.69 -6.94
C LEU A 147 12.97 -8.85 -7.11
N GLU A 148 12.55 -10.11 -6.98
CA GLU A 148 13.40 -11.29 -7.23
C GLU A 148 13.94 -11.27 -8.68
N GLU A 149 13.08 -11.01 -9.67
CA GLU A 149 13.42 -10.92 -11.10
C GLU A 149 14.43 -9.80 -11.42
N LEU A 150 14.17 -8.57 -10.98
CA LEU A 150 14.96 -7.39 -11.36
C LEU A 150 16.12 -7.07 -10.40
N THR A 151 16.21 -7.72 -9.24
CA THR A 151 17.38 -7.61 -8.36
C THR A 151 18.32 -8.81 -8.48
N GLU A 152 17.80 -10.02 -8.74
CA GLU A 152 18.48 -11.32 -8.59
C GLU A 152 18.93 -11.61 -7.14
N LEU A 153 18.37 -10.89 -6.15
CA LEU A 153 18.57 -11.12 -4.73
C LEU A 153 17.46 -12.00 -4.13
N PRO A 154 17.73 -12.78 -3.08
CA PRO A 154 16.69 -13.36 -2.24
C PRO A 154 15.82 -12.25 -1.62
N VAL A 155 14.50 -12.34 -1.80
CA VAL A 155 13.52 -11.40 -1.24
C VAL A 155 12.65 -12.14 -0.23
N MET A 156 12.75 -11.74 1.03
CA MET A 156 11.89 -12.23 2.11
C MET A 156 10.81 -11.20 2.40
N VAL A 157 9.59 -11.67 2.68
CA VAL A 157 8.44 -10.81 2.98
C VAL A 157 7.82 -11.31 4.27
N GLU A 158 7.76 -10.44 5.28
CA GLU A 158 7.52 -10.82 6.68
C GLU A 158 6.44 -9.94 7.32
N LEU A 159 5.54 -10.57 8.09
CA LEU A 159 4.65 -9.86 9.00
C LEU A 159 5.47 -9.35 10.20
N ALA A 160 5.36 -8.06 10.52
CA ALA A 160 6.27 -7.44 11.49
C ALA A 160 6.18 -8.03 12.91
N SER A 161 5.00 -8.46 13.36
CA SER A 161 4.81 -9.12 14.66
C SER A 161 5.51 -10.49 14.74
N ASP A 162 5.19 -11.41 13.84
CA ASP A 162 5.82 -12.75 13.78
C ASP A 162 7.34 -12.65 13.51
N PHE A 163 7.78 -11.64 12.76
CA PHE A 163 9.20 -11.34 12.58
C PHE A 163 9.94 -11.05 13.91
N LEU A 164 9.30 -10.29 14.80
CA LEU A 164 9.79 -9.97 16.14
C LEU A 164 9.72 -11.18 17.08
N ASP A 165 8.58 -11.85 17.15
CA ASP A 165 8.35 -13.03 18.01
C ASP A 165 9.43 -14.11 17.81
N ARG A 166 9.73 -14.43 16.54
CA ARG A 166 10.74 -15.43 16.17
C ARG A 166 12.19 -14.96 16.35
N ASN A 167 12.42 -13.71 16.73
CA ASN A 167 13.75 -13.08 16.78
C ASN A 167 14.52 -13.30 15.47
N THR A 168 13.90 -12.94 14.35
CA THR A 168 14.36 -13.32 13.00
C THR A 168 15.83 -12.89 12.73
N PRO A 169 16.69 -13.76 12.17
CA PRO A 169 18.10 -13.42 11.89
C PRO A 169 18.28 -12.34 10.81
N VAL A 170 18.95 -11.25 11.20
CA VAL A 170 19.30 -10.10 10.35
C VAL A 170 20.81 -9.84 10.43
N PHE A 171 21.41 -9.52 9.29
CA PHE A 171 22.84 -9.32 9.08
C PHE A 171 23.13 -7.89 8.56
N ARG A 172 24.41 -7.52 8.52
CA ARG A 172 24.84 -6.17 8.07
C ARG A 172 24.76 -5.95 6.56
N ASP A 173 24.71 -7.04 5.80
CA ASP A 173 24.54 -7.06 4.34
C ASP A 173 23.09 -7.33 3.91
N ASP A 174 22.14 -7.20 4.83
CA ASP A 174 20.70 -7.11 4.54
C ASP A 174 20.27 -5.67 4.26
N VAL A 175 19.31 -5.50 3.35
CA VAL A 175 18.54 -4.27 3.19
C VAL A 175 17.09 -4.54 3.64
N CYS A 176 16.65 -3.83 4.68
CA CYS A 176 15.33 -3.99 5.27
C CYS A 176 14.41 -2.82 4.89
N PHE A 177 13.33 -3.12 4.17
CA PHE A 177 12.25 -2.21 3.81
C PHE A 177 11.14 -2.25 4.86
N PHE A 178 10.71 -1.08 5.33
CA PHE A 178 9.62 -0.92 6.29
C PHE A 178 8.47 -0.20 5.61
N ILE A 179 7.39 -0.94 5.34
CA ILE A 179 6.27 -0.48 4.52
C ILE A 179 5.09 -0.19 5.46
N SER A 180 4.72 1.08 5.58
CA SER A 180 3.61 1.53 6.42
C SER A 180 3.00 2.82 5.87
N GLN A 181 1.68 2.85 5.65
CA GLN A 181 1.00 4.08 5.22
C GLN A 181 1.22 5.21 6.23
N SER A 182 0.95 4.95 7.52
CA SER A 182 1.05 5.95 8.59
C SER A 182 2.49 6.28 8.96
N GLY A 183 3.41 5.31 8.85
CA GLY A 183 4.78 5.43 9.36
C GLY A 183 4.89 5.28 10.89
N GLU A 184 3.79 4.92 11.56
CA GLU A 184 3.65 4.83 13.02
C GLU A 184 3.13 3.44 13.48
N THR A 185 3.11 2.44 12.60
CA THR A 185 2.64 1.09 12.96
C THR A 185 3.61 0.46 13.97
N ALA A 186 3.13 0.10 15.17
CA ALA A 186 3.96 -0.29 16.31
C ALA A 186 4.93 -1.43 15.98
N ASP A 187 4.42 -2.60 15.54
CA ASP A 187 5.24 -3.75 15.16
C ASP A 187 6.28 -3.39 14.08
N THR A 188 5.88 -2.64 13.05
CA THR A 188 6.77 -2.26 11.94
C THR A 188 7.89 -1.31 12.39
N LEU A 189 7.59 -0.41 13.33
CA LEU A 189 8.59 0.49 13.94
C LEU A 189 9.53 -0.26 14.90
N MET A 190 9.01 -1.22 15.66
CA MET A 190 9.83 -2.07 16.53
C MET A 190 10.73 -3.01 15.71
N ALA A 191 10.23 -3.58 14.61
CA ALA A 191 11.03 -4.34 13.65
C ALA A 191 12.11 -3.48 12.98
N LEU A 192 11.82 -2.20 12.69
CA LEU A 192 12.82 -1.25 12.20
C LEU A 192 13.96 -1.08 13.19
N ARG A 193 13.64 -0.78 14.44
CA ARG A 193 14.62 -0.60 15.53
C ARG A 193 15.43 -1.88 15.75
N TYR A 194 14.79 -3.05 15.71
CA TYR A 194 15.42 -4.38 15.79
C TYR A 194 16.45 -4.64 14.68
N CYS A 195 16.13 -4.30 13.42
CA CYS A 195 17.03 -4.45 12.28
C CYS A 195 18.18 -3.44 12.34
N LYS A 196 17.89 -2.20 12.73
CA LYS A 196 18.89 -1.12 12.86
C LYS A 196 19.95 -1.45 13.90
N GLN A 197 19.56 -2.05 15.03
CA GLN A 197 20.49 -2.55 16.06
C GLN A 197 21.43 -3.67 15.55
N ARG A 198 21.04 -4.40 14.50
CA ARG A 198 21.87 -5.45 13.86
C ARG A 198 22.76 -4.91 12.74
N GLY A 199 22.62 -3.64 12.39
CA GLY A 199 23.43 -2.93 11.40
C GLY A 199 23.01 -3.18 9.95
N ALA A 200 21.77 -3.60 9.70
CA ALA A 200 21.20 -3.65 8.35
C ALA A 200 20.92 -2.23 7.81
N LEU A 201 20.87 -2.09 6.49
CA LEU A 201 20.47 -0.83 5.86
C LEU A 201 18.93 -0.70 5.87
N ILE A 202 18.43 0.39 6.43
CA ILE A 202 17.00 0.62 6.69
C ILE A 202 16.40 1.55 5.64
N VAL A 203 15.36 1.08 4.93
CA VAL A 203 14.62 1.82 3.90
C VAL A 203 13.16 1.99 4.31
N GLY A 204 12.70 3.24 4.49
CA GLY A 204 11.29 3.54 4.80
C GLY A 204 10.44 3.73 3.55
N ILE A 205 9.31 3.03 3.42
CA ILE A 205 8.30 3.23 2.36
C ILE A 205 7.01 3.72 3.02
N THR A 206 6.81 5.05 3.06
CA THR A 206 5.77 5.67 3.90
C THR A 206 4.89 6.68 3.17
N ASN A 207 3.69 6.96 3.69
CA ASN A 207 2.81 8.00 3.15
C ASN A 207 2.66 9.23 4.07
N THR A 208 3.37 9.26 5.20
CA THR A 208 3.36 10.39 6.14
C THR A 208 4.77 10.97 6.25
N VAL A 209 4.93 12.23 5.83
CA VAL A 209 6.20 12.98 5.96
C VAL A 209 6.49 13.23 7.44
N GLY A 210 7.73 13.00 7.88
CA GLY A 210 8.14 13.25 9.26
C GLY A 210 7.71 12.20 10.29
N SER A 211 7.05 11.11 9.85
CA SER A 211 6.70 9.96 10.71
C SER A 211 7.91 9.24 11.30
N SER A 212 7.73 8.48 12.38
CA SER A 212 8.79 7.76 13.08
C SER A 212 9.58 6.82 12.17
N ILE A 213 8.91 5.98 11.36
CA ILE A 213 9.58 5.14 10.35
C ILE A 213 10.35 6.00 9.32
N CYS A 214 9.81 7.16 8.93
CA CYS A 214 10.47 8.07 7.98
C CYS A 214 11.74 8.71 8.56
N ARG A 215 11.72 9.09 9.85
CA ARG A 215 12.85 9.70 10.56
C ARG A 215 13.93 8.70 10.97
N GLU A 216 13.54 7.48 11.36
CA GLU A 216 14.48 6.47 11.86
C GLU A 216 15.15 5.63 10.76
N SER A 217 14.63 5.66 9.53
CA SER A 217 15.26 5.02 8.37
C SER A 217 16.53 5.75 7.91
N HIS A 218 17.46 5.04 7.26
CA HIS A 218 18.65 5.67 6.66
C HIS A 218 18.30 6.40 5.36
N CYS A 219 17.36 5.83 4.60
CA CYS A 219 16.85 6.37 3.35
C CYS A 219 15.38 5.96 3.14
N GLY A 220 14.70 6.45 2.10
CA GLY A 220 13.31 6.07 1.89
C GLY A 220 12.58 6.70 0.69
N VAL A 221 11.34 6.26 0.52
CA VAL A 221 10.39 6.76 -0.48
C VAL A 221 9.11 7.18 0.23
N HIS A 222 8.82 8.48 0.18
CA HIS A 222 7.46 8.94 0.45
C HIS A 222 6.58 8.57 -0.76
N ILE A 223 5.60 7.68 -0.61
CA ILE A 223 4.83 7.17 -1.76
C ILE A 223 4.01 8.27 -2.45
N ASN A 224 3.68 9.37 -1.75
CA ASN A 224 3.01 10.55 -2.31
C ASN A 224 1.60 10.24 -2.88
N ALA A 225 0.83 9.40 -2.17
CA ALA A 225 -0.56 9.09 -2.52
C ALA A 225 -1.55 10.18 -2.06
N GLY A 226 -1.07 11.19 -1.32
CA GLY A 226 -1.88 12.11 -0.52
C GLY A 226 -2.34 11.48 0.81
N PRO A 227 -2.86 12.28 1.76
CA PRO A 227 -3.55 11.75 2.95
C PRO A 227 -4.63 10.75 2.53
N GLU A 228 -4.90 9.68 3.28
CA GLU A 228 -5.78 8.63 2.73
C GLU A 228 -7.24 9.10 2.49
N ILE A 229 -8.22 9.13 3.39
CA ILE A 229 -8.32 9.22 4.84
C ILE A 229 -8.92 7.97 5.49
N GLY A 230 -9.66 7.12 4.76
CA GLY A 230 -10.39 5.95 5.29
C GLY A 230 -9.55 4.93 6.08
N VAL A 231 -10.21 4.11 6.91
CA VAL A 231 -9.54 3.07 7.74
C VAL A 231 -9.00 1.92 6.89
N ALA A 232 -9.76 1.44 5.91
CA ALA A 232 -9.31 0.38 5.01
C ALA A 232 -8.48 0.99 3.88
N SER A 233 -7.15 0.76 3.90
CA SER A 233 -6.24 1.33 2.91
C SER A 233 -6.56 0.87 1.48
N THR A 234 -6.40 1.78 0.50
CA THR A 234 -6.72 1.54 -0.92
C THR A 234 -5.66 2.14 -1.84
N LYS A 235 -5.60 3.48 -1.95
CA LYS A 235 -4.63 4.18 -2.81
C LYS A 235 -3.19 4.08 -2.29
N ALA A 236 -2.99 3.91 -0.99
CA ALA A 236 -1.66 3.65 -0.46
C ALA A 236 -1.14 2.23 -0.82
N TYR A 237 -1.99 1.21 -0.96
CA TYR A 237 -1.58 -0.11 -1.47
C TYR A 237 -1.01 -0.02 -2.90
N THR A 238 -1.75 0.60 -3.81
CA THR A 238 -1.34 0.72 -5.22
C THR A 238 -0.15 1.66 -5.38
N SER A 239 -0.03 2.70 -4.56
CA SER A 239 1.15 3.59 -4.53
C SER A 239 2.39 2.92 -3.89
N GLN A 240 2.22 2.05 -2.89
CA GLN A 240 3.30 1.20 -2.36
C GLN A 240 3.80 0.21 -3.42
N PHE A 241 2.88 -0.46 -4.11
CA PHE A 241 3.18 -1.35 -5.23
C PHE A 241 4.05 -0.63 -6.29
N VAL A 242 3.56 0.50 -6.82
CA VAL A 242 4.28 1.27 -7.85
C VAL A 242 5.64 1.79 -7.36
N SER A 243 5.76 2.15 -6.08
CA SER A 243 7.03 2.57 -5.47
C SER A 243 8.07 1.44 -5.44
N LEU A 244 7.66 0.22 -5.08
CA LEU A 244 8.53 -0.96 -5.04
C LEU A 244 8.91 -1.45 -6.45
N VAL A 245 8.03 -1.32 -7.45
CA VAL A 245 8.36 -1.54 -8.86
C VAL A 245 9.40 -0.53 -9.35
N MET A 246 9.23 0.78 -9.05
CA MET A 246 10.24 1.79 -9.41
C MET A 246 11.60 1.52 -8.77
N PHE A 247 11.64 1.05 -7.52
CA PHE A 247 12.89 0.60 -6.89
C PHE A 247 13.52 -0.58 -7.66
N SER A 248 12.71 -1.57 -8.05
CA SER A 248 13.16 -2.71 -8.86
C SER A 248 13.80 -2.27 -10.20
N LEU A 249 13.23 -1.26 -10.86
CA LEU A 249 13.74 -0.69 -12.12
C LEU A 249 15.07 0.07 -11.95
N MET A 250 15.32 0.69 -10.78
CA MET A 250 16.62 1.29 -10.45
C MET A 250 17.71 0.23 -10.20
N MET A 251 17.32 -0.90 -9.62
CA MET A 251 18.25 -1.99 -9.31
C MET A 251 18.77 -2.69 -10.57
N CYS A 252 17.95 -2.82 -11.62
CA CYS A 252 18.36 -3.42 -12.90
C CYS A 252 18.92 -2.44 -13.93
N GLU A 253 19.02 -1.13 -13.64
CA GLU A 253 19.33 -0.09 -14.63
C GLU A 253 20.63 -0.33 -15.43
N ASP A 254 21.68 -0.86 -14.79
CA ASP A 254 22.98 -1.13 -15.44
C ASP A 254 23.01 -2.47 -16.22
N ARG A 255 21.95 -3.28 -16.17
CA ARG A 255 21.89 -4.59 -16.84
C ARG A 255 21.38 -4.45 -18.27
N ILE A 256 22.27 -4.65 -19.25
CA ILE A 256 21.93 -4.63 -20.69
C ILE A 256 20.84 -5.67 -21.03
N SER A 257 20.94 -6.88 -20.48
CA SER A 257 19.97 -7.97 -20.69
C SER A 257 18.56 -7.65 -20.20
N MET A 258 18.43 -6.78 -19.19
CA MET A 258 17.15 -6.40 -18.60
C MET A 258 16.51 -5.17 -19.26
N GLN A 259 17.18 -4.48 -20.18
CA GLN A 259 16.61 -3.27 -20.80
C GLN A 259 15.27 -3.49 -21.51
N PRO A 260 15.05 -4.55 -22.31
CA PRO A 260 13.75 -4.77 -22.96
C PRO A 260 12.60 -4.92 -21.94
N ARG A 261 12.86 -5.60 -20.83
CA ARG A 261 11.91 -5.81 -19.72
C ARG A 261 11.68 -4.52 -18.93
N ARG A 262 12.75 -3.75 -18.66
CA ARG A 262 12.71 -2.45 -18.00
C ARG A 262 11.88 -1.44 -18.83
N THR A 263 12.11 -1.37 -20.14
CA THR A 263 11.31 -0.61 -21.11
C THR A 263 9.84 -1.05 -21.10
N GLU A 264 9.56 -2.36 -21.21
CA GLU A 264 8.19 -2.88 -21.15
C GLU A 264 7.44 -2.39 -19.90
N ILE A 265 8.05 -2.53 -18.72
CA ILE A 265 7.44 -2.12 -17.44
C ILE A 265 7.26 -0.59 -17.38
N ILE A 266 8.22 0.21 -17.86
CA ILE A 266 8.10 1.68 -17.91
C ILE A 266 6.94 2.10 -18.83
N GLN A 267 6.78 1.47 -19.98
CA GLN A 267 5.65 1.70 -20.90
C GLN A 267 4.33 1.15 -20.33
N GLY A 268 4.37 0.14 -19.46
CA GLY A 268 3.23 -0.29 -18.64
C GLY A 268 2.82 0.79 -17.63
N LEU A 269 3.77 1.28 -16.82
CA LEU A 269 3.57 2.35 -15.84
C LEU A 269 3.02 3.65 -16.47
N HIS A 270 3.44 3.97 -17.70
CA HIS A 270 2.90 5.11 -18.46
C HIS A 270 1.39 5.01 -18.72
N ARG A 271 0.92 3.81 -19.10
CA ARG A 271 -0.48 3.52 -19.43
C ARG A 271 -1.34 3.25 -18.19
N LEU A 272 -0.73 2.85 -17.08
CA LEU A 272 -1.39 2.38 -15.88
C LEU A 272 -2.48 3.33 -15.34
N PRO A 273 -2.30 4.67 -15.27
CA PRO A 273 -3.35 5.57 -14.77
C PRO A 273 -4.64 5.54 -15.60
N ASP A 274 -4.53 5.47 -16.93
CA ASP A 274 -5.70 5.42 -17.81
C ASP A 274 -6.33 4.02 -17.83
N GLN A 275 -5.53 2.97 -17.62
CA GLN A 275 -6.04 1.61 -17.38
C GLN A 275 -6.82 1.52 -16.06
N ILE A 276 -6.36 2.19 -14.99
CA ILE A 276 -7.12 2.32 -13.73
C ILE A 276 -8.46 3.03 -13.99
N LYS A 277 -8.47 4.13 -14.77
CA LYS A 277 -9.73 4.80 -15.18
C LYS A 277 -10.65 3.91 -16.01
N GLU A 278 -10.12 2.97 -16.79
CA GLU A 278 -10.94 1.98 -17.49
C GLU A 278 -11.56 0.97 -16.51
N VAL A 279 -10.78 0.44 -15.56
CA VAL A 279 -11.29 -0.47 -14.51
C VAL A 279 -12.33 0.19 -13.62
N LEU A 280 -12.17 1.47 -13.27
CA LEU A 280 -13.15 2.21 -12.46
C LEU A 280 -14.52 2.36 -13.14
N LYS A 281 -14.63 2.21 -14.46
CA LYS A 281 -15.92 2.20 -15.18
C LYS A 281 -16.75 0.94 -14.88
N LEU A 282 -16.12 -0.12 -14.39
CA LEU A 282 -16.79 -1.36 -13.97
C LEU A 282 -17.63 -1.20 -12.69
N ASP A 283 -17.60 -0.03 -12.03
CA ASP A 283 -18.33 0.24 -10.76
C ASP A 283 -19.79 -0.28 -10.78
N ASN A 284 -20.54 -0.02 -11.85
CA ASN A 284 -21.93 -0.46 -11.98
C ASN A 284 -22.05 -1.99 -12.14
N GLU A 285 -21.12 -2.65 -12.82
CA GLU A 285 -21.10 -4.11 -12.97
C GLU A 285 -20.72 -4.78 -11.66
N VAL A 286 -19.70 -4.25 -10.97
CA VAL A 286 -19.30 -4.69 -9.63
C VAL A 286 -20.43 -4.51 -8.61
N LYS A 287 -21.17 -3.40 -8.69
CA LYS A 287 -22.37 -3.16 -7.87
C LYS A 287 -23.48 -4.20 -8.11
N GLN A 288 -23.71 -4.59 -9.37
CA GLN A 288 -24.64 -5.67 -9.70
C GLN A 288 -24.15 -7.02 -9.16
N LEU A 289 -22.85 -7.32 -9.20
CA LEU A 289 -22.28 -8.52 -8.58
C LEU A 289 -22.43 -8.50 -7.05
N ALA A 290 -22.17 -7.36 -6.41
CA ALA A 290 -22.35 -7.17 -4.97
C ALA A 290 -23.78 -7.48 -4.50
N GLN A 291 -24.81 -7.14 -5.29
CA GLN A 291 -26.21 -7.51 -5.02
C GLN A 291 -26.47 -9.03 -4.96
N HIS A 292 -25.63 -9.85 -5.60
CA HIS A 292 -25.72 -11.31 -5.53
C HIS A 292 -24.92 -11.89 -4.35
N LEU A 293 -23.94 -11.14 -3.85
CA LEU A 293 -23.00 -11.57 -2.82
C LEU A 293 -23.33 -11.04 -1.42
N TYR A 294 -24.04 -9.93 -1.27
CA TYR A 294 -24.16 -9.26 0.04
C TYR A 294 -24.86 -10.06 1.14
N GLN A 295 -25.73 -11.01 0.78
CA GLN A 295 -26.38 -11.94 1.73
C GLN A 295 -25.50 -13.15 2.08
N GLN A 296 -24.40 -13.37 1.35
CA GLN A 296 -23.52 -14.52 1.57
C GLN A 296 -22.71 -14.36 2.85
N LYS A 297 -22.48 -15.50 3.53
CA LYS A 297 -21.68 -15.55 4.76
C LYS A 297 -20.18 -15.62 4.48
N SER A 298 -19.81 -16.29 3.38
CA SER A 298 -18.42 -16.56 3.01
C SER A 298 -18.16 -16.24 1.55
N LEU A 299 -16.88 -16.00 1.20
CA LEU A 299 -16.40 -15.85 -0.17
C LEU A 299 -14.94 -16.34 -0.25
N LEU A 300 -14.65 -17.29 -1.14
CA LEU A 300 -13.28 -17.71 -1.43
C LEU A 300 -12.73 -16.90 -2.60
N VAL A 301 -11.54 -16.31 -2.48
CA VAL A 301 -10.87 -15.52 -3.53
C VAL A 301 -9.59 -16.24 -3.94
N MET A 302 -9.47 -16.64 -5.21
CA MET A 302 -8.43 -17.56 -5.68
C MET A 302 -7.57 -16.97 -6.81
N GLY A 303 -6.24 -17.13 -6.71
CA GLY A 303 -5.30 -16.63 -7.70
C GLY A 303 -3.90 -17.22 -7.54
N ARG A 304 -2.98 -16.88 -8.46
CA ARG A 304 -1.60 -17.41 -8.48
C ARG A 304 -0.63 -16.38 -9.05
N GLY A 305 0.67 -16.56 -8.80
CA GLY A 305 1.71 -15.64 -9.27
C GLY A 305 1.47 -14.23 -8.71
N TYR A 306 1.62 -13.21 -9.57
CA TYR A 306 1.33 -11.81 -9.24
C TYR A 306 -0.06 -11.59 -8.62
N ASN A 307 -1.07 -12.38 -8.98
CA ASN A 307 -2.43 -12.26 -8.44
C ASN A 307 -2.65 -12.97 -7.10
N HIS A 308 -1.64 -13.60 -6.49
CA HIS A 308 -1.79 -14.16 -5.14
C HIS A 308 -2.06 -13.06 -4.11
N ALA A 309 -1.28 -11.96 -4.16
CA ALA A 309 -1.47 -10.80 -3.28
C ALA A 309 -2.82 -10.13 -3.50
N THR A 310 -3.28 -10.00 -4.76
CA THR A 310 -4.62 -9.53 -5.11
C THR A 310 -5.72 -10.29 -4.35
N CYS A 311 -5.57 -11.61 -4.21
CA CYS A 311 -6.56 -12.45 -3.53
C CYS A 311 -6.54 -12.28 -2.01
N LEU A 312 -5.34 -12.18 -1.42
CA LEU A 312 -5.17 -11.89 0.01
C LEU A 312 -5.73 -10.50 0.37
N GLU A 313 -5.42 -9.49 -0.44
CA GLU A 313 -5.87 -8.11 -0.23
C GLU A 313 -7.38 -7.96 -0.44
N GLY A 314 -7.95 -8.53 -1.51
CA GLY A 314 -9.39 -8.53 -1.72
C GLY A 314 -10.15 -9.23 -0.59
N ALA A 315 -9.63 -10.36 -0.11
CA ALA A 315 -10.18 -11.08 1.05
C ALA A 315 -9.97 -10.33 2.38
N LEU A 316 -9.00 -9.42 2.47
CA LEU A 316 -8.84 -8.54 3.62
C LEU A 316 -9.87 -7.40 3.57
N LYS A 317 -9.98 -6.67 2.45
CA LYS A 317 -10.95 -5.56 2.29
C LYS A 317 -12.40 -6.03 2.51
N ILE A 318 -12.79 -7.17 1.91
CA ILE A 318 -14.14 -7.71 2.08
C ILE A 318 -14.40 -8.11 3.55
N LYS A 319 -13.38 -8.60 4.27
CA LYS A 319 -13.49 -8.95 5.69
C LYS A 319 -13.63 -7.71 6.58
N GLU A 320 -12.75 -6.73 6.41
CA GLU A 320 -12.71 -5.48 7.19
C GLU A 320 -14.03 -4.69 7.08
N LEU A 321 -14.56 -4.53 5.85
CA LEU A 321 -15.65 -3.59 5.57
C LEU A 321 -17.04 -4.22 5.63
N THR A 322 -17.15 -5.51 5.30
CA THR A 322 -18.45 -6.18 5.13
C THR A 322 -18.75 -7.21 6.22
N TYR A 323 -17.74 -7.56 7.02
CA TYR A 323 -17.78 -8.65 8.00
C TYR A 323 -18.19 -10.02 7.43
N MET A 324 -18.09 -10.21 6.11
CA MET A 324 -18.19 -11.51 5.44
C MET A 324 -16.91 -12.30 5.70
N HIS A 325 -17.03 -13.61 5.92
CA HIS A 325 -15.86 -14.48 6.02
C HIS A 325 -15.22 -14.68 4.63
N SER A 326 -14.28 -13.80 4.28
CA SER A 326 -13.55 -13.87 3.02
C SER A 326 -12.13 -14.39 3.23
N GLU A 327 -11.71 -15.32 2.37
CA GLU A 327 -10.42 -16.01 2.47
C GLU A 327 -9.70 -15.99 1.12
N GLY A 328 -8.43 -15.58 1.13
CA GLY A 328 -7.58 -15.54 -0.07
C GLY A 328 -6.76 -16.82 -0.17
N ILE A 329 -7.02 -17.64 -1.20
CA ILE A 329 -6.41 -18.96 -1.37
C ILE A 329 -5.48 -18.94 -2.58
N LEU A 330 -4.24 -19.44 -2.39
CA LEU A 330 -3.33 -19.71 -3.50
C LEU A 330 -3.92 -20.84 -4.36
N ALA A 331 -4.24 -20.57 -5.63
CA ALA A 331 -4.94 -21.52 -6.51
C ALA A 331 -4.15 -22.82 -6.79
N GLY A 332 -2.85 -22.87 -6.44
CA GLY A 332 -2.06 -24.10 -6.43
C GLY A 332 -2.46 -25.07 -5.30
N GLU A 333 -2.89 -24.54 -4.16
CA GLU A 333 -3.12 -25.32 -2.93
C GLU A 333 -4.50 -25.97 -2.86
N LEU A 334 -5.40 -25.69 -3.81
CA LEU A 334 -6.77 -26.20 -3.79
C LEU A 334 -6.87 -27.71 -3.54
N LYS A 335 -6.06 -28.51 -4.23
CA LYS A 335 -6.04 -29.98 -4.08
C LYS A 335 -5.51 -30.47 -2.72
N HIS A 336 -4.85 -29.61 -1.95
CA HIS A 336 -4.24 -29.94 -0.66
C HIS A 336 -5.18 -29.70 0.53
N GLY A 337 -6.45 -29.38 0.27
CA GLY A 337 -7.50 -29.28 1.29
C GLY A 337 -8.65 -28.33 0.89
N PRO A 338 -8.38 -27.05 0.54
CA PRO A 338 -9.41 -26.03 0.38
C PRO A 338 -10.49 -26.32 -0.67
N LEU A 339 -10.21 -27.15 -1.68
CA LEU A 339 -11.21 -27.57 -2.68
C LEU A 339 -12.39 -28.35 -2.08
N ALA A 340 -12.26 -28.89 -0.87
CA ALA A 340 -13.36 -29.52 -0.13
C ALA A 340 -14.46 -28.53 0.32
N LEU A 341 -14.18 -27.22 0.31
CA LEU A 341 -15.15 -26.17 0.61
C LEU A 341 -15.99 -25.75 -0.62
N VAL A 342 -15.66 -26.23 -1.82
CA VAL A 342 -16.29 -25.81 -3.08
C VAL A 342 -17.51 -26.68 -3.38
N ASP A 343 -18.67 -26.03 -3.49
CA ASP A 343 -19.93 -26.60 -3.95
C ASP A 343 -20.77 -25.55 -4.72
N LYS A 344 -22.06 -25.84 -4.95
CA LYS A 344 -23.02 -24.93 -5.64
C LYS A 344 -23.36 -23.66 -4.86
N ALA A 345 -23.18 -23.66 -3.54
CA ALA A 345 -23.58 -22.61 -2.64
C ALA A 345 -22.42 -21.70 -2.23
N MET A 346 -21.20 -22.25 -2.12
CA MET A 346 -19.99 -21.49 -1.80
C MET A 346 -19.65 -20.49 -2.92
N PRO A 347 -19.69 -19.17 -2.66
CA PRO A 347 -19.25 -18.19 -3.62
C PRO A 347 -17.73 -18.28 -3.81
N VAL A 348 -17.31 -18.39 -5.06
CA VAL A 348 -15.89 -18.39 -5.44
C VAL A 348 -15.64 -17.22 -6.38
N MET A 349 -14.58 -16.47 -6.12
CA MET A 349 -14.00 -15.50 -7.02
C MET A 349 -12.63 -15.99 -7.48
N MET A 350 -12.32 -15.85 -8.77
CA MET A 350 -11.02 -16.24 -9.30
C MET A 350 -10.41 -15.11 -10.13
N VAL A 351 -9.10 -14.92 -10.03
CA VAL A 351 -8.35 -13.95 -10.84
C VAL A 351 -7.50 -14.72 -11.85
N LEU A 352 -7.77 -14.53 -13.14
CA LEU A 352 -7.12 -15.23 -14.25
C LEU A 352 -6.67 -14.23 -15.33
N THR A 353 -5.36 -13.96 -15.39
CA THR A 353 -4.71 -13.05 -16.34
C THR A 353 -3.75 -13.83 -17.24
N ARG A 354 -3.44 -13.31 -18.44
CA ARG A 354 -2.63 -13.94 -19.49
C ARG A 354 -1.13 -13.80 -19.21
N ASP A 355 -0.74 -14.24 -18.02
CA ASP A 355 0.64 -14.32 -17.54
C ASP A 355 1.23 -15.74 -17.71
N PRO A 356 2.51 -15.99 -17.39
CA PRO A 356 3.12 -17.32 -17.49
C PRO A 356 2.49 -18.43 -16.63
N VAL A 357 1.61 -18.11 -15.67
CA VAL A 357 0.86 -19.10 -14.88
C VAL A 357 -0.58 -19.28 -15.35
N PHE A 358 -1.05 -18.58 -16.40
CA PHE A 358 -2.40 -18.74 -16.96
C PHE A 358 -2.86 -20.20 -17.16
N PRO A 359 -2.08 -21.12 -17.78
CA PRO A 359 -2.52 -22.52 -17.93
C PRO A 359 -2.72 -23.24 -16.59
N LYS A 360 -1.94 -22.86 -15.56
CA LYS A 360 -2.10 -23.41 -14.19
C LYS A 360 -3.34 -22.83 -13.51
N CYS A 361 -3.72 -21.59 -13.81
CA CYS A 361 -4.95 -20.96 -13.33
C CYS A 361 -6.19 -21.54 -14.02
N MET A 362 -6.15 -21.79 -15.33
CA MET A 362 -7.22 -22.49 -16.06
C MET A 362 -7.46 -23.91 -15.53
N ASN A 363 -6.38 -24.64 -15.22
CA ASN A 363 -6.48 -25.94 -14.54
C ASN A 363 -7.15 -25.85 -13.16
N ALA A 364 -6.94 -24.76 -12.40
CA ALA A 364 -7.60 -24.53 -11.11
C ALA A 364 -9.09 -24.18 -11.30
N LEU A 365 -9.43 -23.36 -12.29
CA LEU A 365 -10.79 -23.02 -12.68
C LEU A 365 -11.61 -24.27 -13.04
N GLN A 366 -11.07 -25.14 -13.89
CA GLN A 366 -11.68 -26.43 -14.23
C GLN A 366 -11.90 -27.32 -13.00
N GLN A 367 -11.00 -27.29 -12.02
CA GLN A 367 -11.16 -28.05 -10.77
C GLN A 367 -12.33 -27.55 -9.94
N VAL A 368 -12.51 -26.23 -9.82
CA VAL A 368 -13.65 -25.60 -9.13
C VAL A 368 -14.97 -25.95 -9.81
N ILE A 369 -15.05 -25.80 -11.14
CA ILE A 369 -16.25 -26.12 -11.93
C ILE A 369 -16.61 -27.61 -11.81
N ALA A 370 -15.62 -28.50 -11.78
CA ALA A 370 -15.83 -29.95 -11.60
C ALA A 370 -16.30 -30.36 -10.18
N ARG A 371 -16.45 -29.40 -9.23
CA ARG A 371 -17.15 -29.59 -7.94
C ARG A 371 -18.44 -28.76 -7.91
N ASP A 372 -19.03 -28.51 -9.08
CA ASP A 372 -20.21 -27.67 -9.28
C ASP A 372 -20.06 -26.20 -8.82
N GLY A 373 -18.84 -25.75 -8.52
CA GLY A 373 -18.54 -24.37 -8.16
C GLY A 373 -18.89 -23.41 -9.30
N ARG A 374 -19.41 -22.23 -8.94
CA ARG A 374 -19.87 -21.19 -9.89
C ARG A 374 -19.02 -19.93 -9.78
N PRO A 375 -17.76 -19.95 -10.30
CA PRO A 375 -16.81 -18.89 -10.08
C PRO A 375 -17.20 -17.61 -10.81
N ILE A 376 -17.09 -16.49 -10.10
CA ILE A 376 -17.03 -15.14 -10.68
C ILE A 376 -15.56 -14.88 -11.04
N ILE A 377 -15.27 -14.50 -12.28
CA ILE A 377 -13.90 -14.40 -12.78
C ILE A 377 -13.51 -12.95 -13.08
N ILE A 378 -12.40 -12.48 -12.52
CA ILE A 378 -11.70 -11.29 -13.00
C ILE A 378 -10.70 -11.76 -14.05
N CYS A 379 -10.91 -11.36 -15.31
CA CYS A 379 -10.07 -11.76 -16.45
C CYS A 379 -9.74 -10.58 -17.36
N GLU A 380 -8.85 -10.81 -18.32
CA GLU A 380 -8.51 -9.79 -19.31
C GLU A 380 -9.61 -9.59 -20.36
N LYS A 381 -9.72 -8.35 -20.82
CA LYS A 381 -10.64 -7.92 -21.86
C LYS A 381 -10.40 -8.67 -23.18
N GLY A 382 -11.42 -9.34 -23.68
CA GLY A 382 -11.38 -10.18 -24.87
C GLY A 382 -11.03 -11.65 -24.61
N ASP A 383 -10.89 -12.10 -23.35
CA ASP A 383 -10.61 -13.50 -23.04
C ASP A 383 -11.86 -14.40 -23.18
N GLU A 384 -12.23 -14.71 -24.42
CA GLU A 384 -13.35 -15.58 -24.76
C GLU A 384 -13.18 -17.04 -24.31
N GLU A 385 -11.97 -17.47 -23.97
CA GLU A 385 -11.70 -18.82 -23.46
C GLU A 385 -12.14 -18.90 -21.98
N THR A 386 -11.65 -17.96 -21.18
CA THR A 386 -11.97 -17.85 -19.75
C THR A 386 -13.44 -17.51 -19.52
N LYS A 387 -14.01 -16.58 -20.30
CA LYS A 387 -15.42 -16.15 -20.16
C LYS A 387 -16.42 -17.29 -20.36
N LYS A 388 -16.17 -18.24 -21.25
CA LYS A 388 -17.04 -19.42 -21.49
C LYS A 388 -17.16 -20.36 -20.28
N LEU A 389 -16.20 -20.29 -19.34
CA LEU A 389 -16.16 -21.10 -18.13
C LEU A 389 -16.64 -20.34 -16.88
N ALA A 390 -16.87 -19.03 -16.99
CA ALA A 390 -17.29 -18.17 -15.89
C ALA A 390 -18.80 -18.29 -15.62
N PHE A 391 -19.21 -18.24 -14.35
CA PHE A 391 -20.62 -18.00 -14.01
C PHE A 391 -21.01 -16.53 -14.28
N LYS A 392 -20.10 -15.62 -13.92
CA LYS A 392 -20.07 -14.20 -14.28
C LYS A 392 -18.62 -13.74 -14.36
N TYR A 393 -18.35 -12.65 -15.06
CA TYR A 393 -16.98 -12.15 -15.21
C TYR A 393 -16.90 -10.62 -15.08
N LEU A 394 -15.68 -10.12 -14.92
CA LEU A 394 -15.29 -8.72 -14.97
C LEU A 394 -14.04 -8.61 -15.85
N GLU A 395 -14.10 -7.81 -16.91
CA GLU A 395 -13.02 -7.64 -17.87
C GLU A 395 -12.15 -6.42 -17.53
N VAL A 396 -10.92 -6.66 -17.08
CA VAL A 396 -9.89 -5.62 -16.88
C VAL A 396 -9.00 -5.50 -18.12
N PRO A 397 -8.43 -4.32 -18.43
CA PRO A 397 -7.48 -4.20 -19.54
C PRO A 397 -6.18 -4.97 -19.25
N HIS A 398 -5.58 -5.50 -20.31
CA HIS A 398 -4.26 -6.15 -20.26
C HIS A 398 -3.15 -5.11 -20.04
N THR A 399 -2.21 -5.42 -19.15
CA THR A 399 -0.97 -4.67 -18.94
C THR A 399 0.18 -5.64 -18.66
N VAL A 400 1.37 -5.10 -18.40
CA VAL A 400 2.55 -5.91 -18.06
C VAL A 400 2.25 -6.79 -16.85
N ASP A 401 2.62 -8.07 -16.90
CA ASP A 401 2.27 -9.09 -15.90
C ASP A 401 2.55 -8.65 -14.45
N CYS A 402 3.71 -8.04 -14.18
CA CYS A 402 4.08 -7.54 -12.87
C CYS A 402 3.31 -6.31 -12.39
N LEU A 403 2.55 -5.64 -13.28
CA LEU A 403 1.68 -4.49 -12.96
C LEU A 403 0.20 -4.87 -12.92
N GLN A 404 -0.18 -6.01 -13.50
CA GLN A 404 -1.57 -6.45 -13.63
C GLN A 404 -2.28 -6.57 -12.27
N GLY A 405 -1.54 -6.88 -11.20
CA GLY A 405 -2.04 -6.88 -9.81
C GLY A 405 -2.63 -5.55 -9.32
N VAL A 406 -2.16 -4.41 -9.86
CA VAL A 406 -2.73 -3.08 -9.59
C VAL A 406 -4.13 -2.94 -10.20
N LEU A 407 -4.37 -3.55 -11.36
CA LEU A 407 -5.66 -3.50 -12.05
C LEU A 407 -6.65 -4.53 -11.47
N THR A 408 -6.19 -5.73 -11.10
CA THR A 408 -7.06 -6.81 -10.62
C THR A 408 -7.54 -6.63 -9.17
N VAL A 409 -6.89 -5.78 -8.36
CA VAL A 409 -7.34 -5.47 -6.98
C VAL A 409 -8.49 -4.47 -6.93
N ILE A 410 -8.59 -3.54 -7.89
CA ILE A 410 -9.60 -2.45 -7.86
C ILE A 410 -11.04 -2.98 -7.91
N PRO A 411 -11.40 -4.00 -8.73
CA PRO A 411 -12.73 -4.58 -8.66
C PRO A 411 -13.06 -5.21 -7.30
N LEU A 412 -12.07 -5.72 -6.58
CA LEU A 412 -12.24 -6.27 -5.22
C LEU A 412 -12.44 -5.15 -4.19
N GLN A 413 -11.75 -4.02 -4.30
CA GLN A 413 -11.97 -2.82 -3.49
C GLN A 413 -13.39 -2.24 -3.71
N LEU A 414 -13.81 -2.08 -4.97
CA LEU A 414 -15.16 -1.64 -5.33
C LEU A 414 -16.22 -2.62 -4.79
N MET A 415 -15.94 -3.91 -4.83
CA MET A 415 -16.86 -4.96 -4.36
C MET A 415 -16.98 -4.99 -2.84
N SER A 416 -15.89 -4.81 -2.09
CA SER A 416 -15.97 -4.65 -0.64
C SER A 416 -16.78 -3.40 -0.27
N TYR A 417 -16.58 -2.30 -0.99
CA TYR A 417 -17.35 -1.07 -0.80
C TYR A 417 -18.86 -1.29 -1.07
N HIS A 418 -19.25 -1.80 -2.23
CA HIS A 418 -20.67 -2.00 -2.57
C HIS A 418 -21.36 -3.02 -1.67
N ILE A 419 -20.68 -4.12 -1.28
CA ILE A 419 -21.24 -5.08 -0.32
C ILE A 419 -21.44 -4.43 1.06
N ALA A 420 -20.48 -3.61 1.53
CA ALA A 420 -20.59 -2.92 2.82
C ALA A 420 -21.76 -1.92 2.82
N VAL A 421 -21.91 -1.12 1.75
CA VAL A 421 -23.05 -0.20 1.56
C VAL A 421 -24.38 -0.97 1.53
N LEU A 422 -24.47 -2.08 0.79
CA LEU A 422 -25.68 -2.92 0.76
C LEU A 422 -26.02 -3.57 2.11
N LYS A 423 -25.03 -3.80 2.98
CA LYS A 423 -25.20 -4.27 4.36
C LYS A 423 -25.46 -3.15 5.37
N GLY A 424 -25.46 -1.87 4.95
CA GLY A 424 -25.57 -0.73 5.87
C GLY A 424 -24.36 -0.56 6.81
N CYS A 425 -23.19 -1.09 6.42
CA CYS A 425 -21.95 -0.96 7.18
C CYS A 425 -21.31 0.42 6.94
N ASN A 426 -20.68 0.99 7.96
CA ASN A 426 -19.88 2.20 7.80
C ASN A 426 -18.54 1.85 7.12
N VAL A 427 -18.37 2.32 5.89
CA VAL A 427 -17.18 2.06 5.05
C VAL A 427 -15.96 2.90 5.44
N ASP A 428 -16.17 4.07 6.05
CA ASP A 428 -15.07 4.95 6.47
C ASP A 428 -14.53 4.51 7.84
N CYS A 429 -15.43 4.07 8.73
CA CYS A 429 -15.12 3.60 10.08
C CYS A 429 -15.72 2.19 10.34
N PRO A 430 -15.08 1.11 9.85
CA PRO A 430 -15.47 -0.26 10.19
C PRO A 430 -15.28 -0.53 11.69
N ARG A 431 -16.14 -1.37 12.27
CA ARG A 431 -16.17 -1.64 13.71
C ARG A 431 -14.89 -2.34 14.17
N ASN A 432 -14.47 -2.05 15.40
CA ASN A 432 -13.32 -2.66 16.08
C ASN A 432 -11.95 -2.41 15.41
N LEU A 433 -11.87 -1.50 14.42
CA LEU A 433 -10.64 -1.17 13.72
C LEU A 433 -10.35 0.33 13.84
N ALA A 434 -9.08 0.65 14.10
CA ALA A 434 -8.53 1.98 13.92
C ALA A 434 -7.64 1.99 12.67
N LYS A 435 -7.45 3.16 12.06
CA LYS A 435 -6.68 3.29 10.81
C LYS A 435 -5.20 2.89 10.95
N SER A 436 -4.60 3.16 12.11
CA SER A 436 -3.22 2.81 12.41
C SER A 436 -3.16 2.16 13.79
N VAL A 437 -2.49 1.02 13.89
CA VAL A 437 -2.18 0.34 15.15
C VAL A 437 -0.87 0.92 15.67
N THR A 438 -0.96 1.94 16.52
CA THR A 438 0.19 2.70 17.05
C THR A 438 0.57 2.30 18.49
N VAL A 439 -0.10 1.29 19.04
CA VAL A 439 0.10 0.72 20.38
C VAL A 439 -0.09 -0.80 20.28
N GLU A 440 0.55 -1.53 21.20
CA GLU A 440 0.38 -2.98 21.40
C GLU A 440 -0.95 -3.30 22.12
#